data_AF-A0A1V5D2J2-F1
#
_entry.id   AF-A0A1V5D2J2-F1
#
_cell.length_a   1.000
_cell.length_b   1.000
_cell.length_c   1.000
_cell.angle_alpha   90.00
_cell.angle_beta   90.00
_cell.angle_gamma   90.00
#
_symmetry.space_group_name_H-M   'P 1'
#
loop_
_entity.id
_entity.type
_entity.pdbx_description
1 polymer ?
#
loop_
_entity_poly.entity_id
_entity_poly.type
_entity_poly.pdbx_seq_one_letter_code
_entity_poly.pdbx_strand_id
1 'polypeptide(L)' 'MSISEHSYKRARAILVQAGSKSAGKGHDPHGGGGGVPEQWGRNLLREAQDEFGTNMTQAQADALRRAAKEMGITEW' A
#
# COMPACT_ATOMS: atom_id res chain seq x y z
N MET A 1 0.62 -13.42 -7.37
CA MET A 1 -0.49 -12.75 -8.07
C MET A 1 0.04 -11.43 -8.66
N SER A 2 -0.65 -10.77 -9.58
CA SER A 2 -0.31 -9.41 -10.00
C SER A 2 -1.42 -8.44 -9.57
N ILE A 3 -1.02 -7.30 -9.01
CA ILE A 3 -1.91 -6.23 -8.58
C ILE A 3 -2.12 -5.30 -9.78
N SER A 4 -3.35 -4.86 -10.02
CA SER A 4 -3.56 -3.84 -11.06
C SER A 4 -2.86 -2.53 -10.69
N GLU A 5 -2.31 -1.80 -11.65
CA GLU A 5 -1.71 -0.48 -11.36
C GLU A 5 -2.71 0.45 -10.67
N HIS A 6 -3.98 0.37 -11.05
CA HIS A 6 -5.05 1.15 -10.44
C HIS A 6 -5.22 0.81 -8.95
N SER A 7 -5.28 -0.47 -8.61
CA SER A 7 -5.33 -0.96 -7.23
C SER A 7 -4.13 -0.48 -6.42
N TYR A 8 -2.92 -0.61 -6.98
CA TYR A 8 -1.70 -0.16 -6.32
C TYR A 8 -1.70 1.35 -6.05
N LYS A 9 -2.07 2.16 -7.05
CA LYS A 9 -2.18 3.62 -6.94
C LYS A 9 -3.23 4.03 -5.90
N ARG A 10 -4.39 3.35 -5.86
CA ARG A 10 -5.43 3.61 -4.84
C ARG A 10 -4.98 3.24 -3.44
N ALA A 11 -4.35 2.08 -3.27
CA ALA A 11 -3.80 1.65 -1.99
C ALA A 11 -2.77 2.65 -1.47
N ARG A 12 -1.85 3.09 -2.34
CA ARG A 12 -0.87 4.14 -2.04
C ARG A 12 -1.55 5.44 -1.59
N ALA A 13 -2.56 5.91 -2.31
CA ALA A 13 -3.29 7.13 -1.95
C ALA A 13 -3.97 7.04 -0.57
N ILE A 14 -4.55 5.88 -0.22
CA ILE A 14 -5.15 5.64 1.11
C ILE A 14 -4.10 5.78 2.21
N LEU A 15 -2.92 5.18 2.03
CA LEU A 15 -1.84 5.25 3.01
C LEU A 15 -1.28 6.67 3.16
N VAL A 16 -1.13 7.40 2.05
CA VAL A 16 -0.72 8.82 2.07
C VAL A 16 -1.72 9.68 2.84
N GLN A 17 -3.03 9.49 2.61
CA GLN A 17 -4.08 10.21 3.36
C GLN A 17 -4.05 9.87 4.86
N ALA A 18 -3.66 8.64 5.22
CA ALA A 18 -3.47 8.23 6.61
C ALA A 18 -2.15 8.73 7.24
N GLY A 19 -1.34 9.45 6.47
CA GLY A 19 -0.11 10.09 6.94
C GLY A 19 1.18 9.32 6.66
N SER A 20 1.16 8.26 5.83
CA SER A 20 2.40 7.56 5.45
C SER A 20 3.22 8.39 4.46
N LYS A 21 4.43 8.77 4.88
CA LYS A 21 5.42 9.45 4.07
C LYS A 21 6.18 8.47 3.17
N SER A 22 6.38 7.23 3.60
CA SER A 22 7.00 6.19 2.75
C SER A 22 6.16 5.92 1.50
N ALA A 23 4.84 5.74 1.67
CA ALA A 23 3.91 5.64 0.57
C ALA A 23 3.96 6.89 -0.35
N GLY A 24 4.11 8.08 0.22
CA GLY A 24 4.21 9.33 -0.55
C GLY A 24 5.48 9.45 -1.38
N LYS A 25 6.60 8.87 -0.93
CA LYS A 25 7.89 8.89 -1.63
C LYS A 25 8.02 7.88 -2.76
N GLY A 26 7.18 6.83 -2.77
CA GLY A 26 7.23 5.78 -3.78
C GLY A 26 7.02 6.31 -5.21
N HIS A 27 7.71 5.71 -6.17
CA HIS A 27 7.48 5.98 -7.60
C HIS A 27 6.23 5.24 -8.07
N ASP A 28 5.49 5.85 -9.00
CA ASP A 28 4.39 5.14 -9.65
C ASP A 28 4.96 4.04 -10.58
N PRO A 29 4.32 2.86 -10.62
CA PRO A 29 4.72 1.80 -11.53
C PRO A 29 4.62 2.32 -12.98
N HIS A 30 5.72 2.23 -13.72
CA HIS A 30 5.75 2.49 -15.16
C HIS A 30 5.41 1.19 -15.90
N GLY A 31 4.25 1.21 -16.56
CA GLY A 31 3.58 0.05 -17.09
C GLY A 31 4.32 -0.66 -18.22
N GLY A 32 4.57 -1.95 -18.00
CA GLY A 32 4.90 -2.93 -19.02
C GLY A 32 3.88 -4.05 -19.03
N GLY A 33 2.57 -3.74 -19.14
CA GLY A 33 1.46 -4.67 -19.40
C GLY A 33 1.16 -5.78 -18.36
N GLY A 34 2.11 -6.16 -17.49
CA GLY A 34 2.03 -7.30 -16.57
C GLY A 34 1.42 -7.00 -15.20
N GLY A 35 1.00 -5.76 -14.96
CA GLY A 35 0.57 -5.29 -13.64
C GLY A 35 1.75 -5.07 -12.69
N VAL A 36 1.42 -4.74 -11.44
CA VAL A 36 2.38 -4.51 -10.36
C VAL A 36 2.62 -5.83 -9.63
N PRO A 37 3.88 -6.24 -9.39
CA PRO A 37 4.15 -7.43 -8.61
C PRO A 37 3.52 -7.32 -7.22
N GLU A 38 2.91 -8.40 -6.75
CA GLU A 38 2.32 -8.46 -5.40
C GLU A 38 3.32 -8.08 -4.29
N GLN A 39 4.59 -8.42 -4.49
CA GLN A 39 5.69 -8.05 -3.59
C GLN A 39 5.81 -6.54 -3.39
N TRP A 40 5.53 -5.72 -4.42
CA TRP A 40 5.58 -4.26 -4.28
C TRP A 40 4.43 -3.77 -3.38
N GLY A 41 3.25 -4.37 -3.51
CA GLY A 41 2.12 -4.08 -2.62
C GLY A 41 2.40 -4.48 -1.17
N ARG A 42 3.03 -5.64 -0.95
CA ARG A 42 3.47 -6.06 0.40
C ARG A 42 4.50 -5.10 0.98
N ASN A 43 5.50 -4.70 0.20
CA ASN A 43 6.50 -3.74 0.64
C ASN A 43 5.86 -2.39 1.02
N LEU A 44 4.94 -1.88 0.19
CA LEU A 44 4.18 -0.67 0.47
C LEU A 44 3.44 -0.74 1.81
N LEU A 45 2.77 -1.87 2.10
CA LEU A 45 2.04 -2.08 3.35
C LEU A 45 2.99 -2.18 4.55
N ARG A 46 4.09 -2.93 4.41
CA ARG A 46 5.09 -3.10 5.47
C ARG A 46 5.79 -1.79 5.82
N GLU A 47 6.21 -1.03 4.81
CA GLU A 47 6.83 0.27 5.02
C GLU A 47 5.89 1.28 5.70
N ALA A 48 4.60 1.26 5.35
CA ALA A 48 3.60 2.10 6.03
C ALA A 48 3.33 1.63 7.46
N GLN A 49 3.26 0.32 7.69
CA GLN A 49 3.10 -0.27 9.02
C GLN A 49 4.29 0.04 9.94
N ASP A 50 5.51 -0.08 9.43
CA ASP A 50 6.73 0.26 10.16
C ASP A 50 6.77 1.76 10.49
N GLU A 51 6.32 2.61 9.57
CA GLU A 51 6.23 4.07 9.80
C GLU A 51 5.18 4.43 10.86
N PHE A 52 4.01 3.79 10.84
CA PHE A 52 2.98 4.01 11.86
C PHE A 52 3.38 3.45 13.23
N GLY A 53 4.23 2.42 13.23
CA GLY A 53 4.79 1.81 14.42
C GLY A 53 3.77 1.07 15.29
N THR A 54 4.19 0.72 16.50
CA THR A 54 3.39 -0.08 17.45
C THR A 54 2.21 0.69 18.05
N ASN A 55 2.25 2.01 18.03
CA ASN A 55 1.20 2.90 18.54
C ASN A 55 0.35 3.51 17.41
N MET A 56 0.17 2.79 16.30
CA MET A 56 -0.66 3.28 15.21
C MET A 56 -2.09 3.55 15.68
N THR A 57 -2.68 4.62 15.19
CA THR A 57 -4.09 4.95 15.46
C THR A 57 -5.01 3.93 14.78
N GLN A 58 -6.25 3.82 15.27
CA GLN A 58 -7.26 2.98 14.62
C GLN A 58 -7.47 3.36 13.15
N ALA A 59 -7.43 4.65 12.83
CA ALA A 59 -7.53 5.15 11.46
C ALA A 59 -6.38 4.66 10.56
N GLN A 60 -5.15 4.61 11.07
CA GLN A 60 -3.99 4.08 10.36
C GLN A 60 -4.08 2.56 10.16
N ALA A 61 -4.53 1.83 11.18
CA ALA A 61 -4.79 0.39 11.06
C ALA A 61 -5.87 0.09 10.01
N ASP A 62 -6.96 0.87 9.98
CA ASP A 62 -8.00 0.72 8.97
C ASP A 62 -7.53 1.12 7.57
N ALA A 63 -6.65 2.11 7.46
CA ALA A 63 -6.01 2.47 6.20
C ALA A 63 -5.16 1.33 5.63
N LEU A 64 -4.35 0.66 6.47
CA LEU A 64 -3.57 -0.53 6.07
C LEU A 64 -4.49 -1.65 5.56
N ARG A 65 -5.55 -1.97 6.30
CA ARG A 65 -6.52 -3.01 5.88
C ARG A 65 -7.23 -2.65 4.57
N ARG A 66 -7.63 -1.39 4.40
CA ARG A 66 -8.27 -0.90 3.16
C ARG A 66 -7.31 -0.95 1.98
N ALA A 67 -6.07 -0.53 2.17
CA ALA A 67 -5.02 -0.59 1.15
C ALA A 67 -4.75 -2.04 0.73
N ALA A 68 -4.63 -2.95 1.69
CA ALA A 68 -4.44 -4.39 1.42
C ALA A 68 -5.63 -5.00 0.66
N LYS A 69 -6.86 -4.69 1.08
CA LYS A 69 -8.08 -5.12 0.40
C LYS A 69 -8.13 -4.65 -1.06
N GLU A 70 -7.74 -3.41 -1.32
CA GLU A 70 -7.77 -2.86 -2.67
C GLU A 70 -6.76 -3.51 -3.62
N MET A 71 -5.68 -4.04 -3.07
CA MET A 71 -4.67 -4.82 -3.79
C MET A 71 -4.97 -6.33 -3.81
N GLY A 72 -6.01 -6.79 -3.09
CA GLY A 72 -6.31 -8.21 -2.93
C GLY A 72 -5.27 -8.97 -2.09
N ILE A 73 -4.50 -8.27 -1.25
CA ILE A 73 -3.48 -8.88 -0.38
C ILE A 73 -4.13 -9.23 0.95
N THR A 74 -4.07 -10.51 1.33
CA THR A 74 -4.60 -11.01 2.60
C THR A 74 -3.55 -11.08 3.70
N GLU A 75 -2.27 -11.17 3.34
CA GLU A 75 -1.13 -11.31 4.25
C GLU A 75 0.10 -10.53 3.71
N TRP A 76 0.73 -9.72 4.57
CA TRP A 76 1.88 -8.87 4.24
C TRP A 76 2.90 -8.74 5.38
#